data_AF-A0A2A4T4E9-F1
#
_entry.id   AF-A0A2A4T4E9-F1
#
_cell.length_a   1.000
_cell.length_b   1.000
_cell.length_c   1.000
_cell.angle_alpha   90.00
_cell.angle_beta   90.00
_cell.angle_gamma   90.00
#
_symmetry.space_group_name_H-M   'P 1'
#
loop_
_entity.id
_entity.type
_entity.pdbx_description
1 polymer ?
#
loop_
_entity_poly.entity_id
_entity_poly.type
_entity_poly.pdbx_seq_one_letter_code
_entity_poly.pdbx_strand_id
1 'polypeptide(L)'
;MYKHFQGFVYTDNGGFYTSNTIYTMRTIFFAIIFAPLWEELLFRFFPLEIYKSIGDKRLLLPIVFASSIIFGWLHGGVVNILIQGVSGLTMSWVYINHNGGYWAGVLSHAFWNTMIVFGLPSIASLVL
;
A
#
# COMPACT_ATOMS: atom_id res chain seq x y z
N MET A 1 20.45 -24.21 7.68
CA MET A 1 19.49 -25.32 7.50
C MET A 1 18.16 -24.89 8.14
N TYR A 2 17.29 -24.24 7.37
CA TYR A 2 15.99 -23.77 7.86
C TYR A 2 15.04 -24.97 7.98
N LYS A 3 14.60 -25.30 9.19
CA LYS A 3 13.48 -26.22 9.38
C LYS A 3 12.19 -25.44 9.11
N HIS A 4 11.58 -25.68 7.96
CA HIS A 4 10.20 -25.27 7.67
C HIS A 4 9.26 -25.96 8.66
N PHE A 5 8.91 -25.28 9.75
CA PHE A 5 7.84 -25.72 10.64
C PHE A 5 6.51 -25.31 10.01
N GLN A 6 5.98 -26.14 9.10
CA GLN A 6 4.60 -26.03 8.66
C GLN A 6 3.69 -26.60 9.76
N GLY A 7 3.47 -25.80 10.81
CA GLY A 7 2.49 -26.13 11.84
C GLY A 7 1.08 -25.89 11.34
N PHE A 8 0.17 -26.83 11.60
CA PHE A 8 -1.27 -26.56 11.59
C PHE A 8 -1.60 -25.76 12.86
N VAL A 9 -2.36 -24.68 12.71
CA VAL A 9 -2.89 -23.93 13.86
C VAL A 9 -4.30 -24.41 14.12
N TYR A 10 -4.55 -24.91 15.33
CA TYR A 10 -5.88 -25.31 15.77
C TYR A 10 -6.73 -24.07 16.03
N THR A 11 -7.96 -24.08 15.52
CA THR A 11 -8.98 -23.11 15.89
C THR A 11 -10.00 -23.77 16.81
N ASP A 12 -10.61 -22.99 17.70
CA ASP A 12 -11.56 -23.47 18.72
C ASP A 12 -12.82 -24.15 18.14
N ASN A 13 -13.01 -24.05 16.82
CA ASN A 13 -14.12 -24.64 16.08
C ASN A 13 -13.74 -25.92 15.31
N GLY A 14 -12.56 -26.52 15.56
CA GLY A 14 -12.17 -27.81 15.00
C GLY A 14 -11.72 -27.80 13.52
N GLY A 15 -11.54 -26.62 12.91
CA GLY A 15 -11.01 -26.49 11.55
C GLY A 15 -9.49 -26.47 11.51
N PHE A 16 -8.89 -27.26 10.60
CA PHE A 16 -7.46 -27.23 10.31
C PHE A 16 -7.15 -26.18 9.24
N TYR A 17 -6.44 -25.12 9.61
CA TYR A 17 -5.77 -24.25 8.64
C TYR A 17 -4.27 -24.48 8.71
N THR A 18 -3.62 -24.55 7.54
CA THR A 18 -2.16 -24.49 7.51
C THR A 18 -1.73 -23.10 7.98
N SER A 19 -0.61 -23.00 8.69
CA SER A 19 0.01 -21.72 9.04
C SER A 19 0.11 -20.79 7.82
N ASN A 20 0.48 -21.33 6.66
CA ASN A 20 0.53 -20.60 5.39
C ASN A 20 -0.81 -19.96 5.02
N THR A 21 -1.95 -20.65 5.21
CA THR A 21 -3.28 -20.10 4.91
C THR A 21 -3.61 -18.90 5.81
N ILE A 22 -3.32 -18.99 7.11
CA ILE A 22 -3.54 -17.89 8.07
C ILE A 22 -2.64 -16.69 7.74
N TYR A 23 -1.36 -16.93 7.43
CA TYR A 23 -0.45 -15.86 7.02
C TYR A 23 -0.93 -15.18 5.73
N THR A 24 -1.40 -15.93 4.75
CA THR A 24 -1.95 -15.38 3.50
C THR A 24 -3.20 -14.52 3.76
N MET A 25 -4.16 -15.01 4.55
CA MET A 25 -5.36 -14.23 4.89
C MET A 25 -5.02 -12.94 5.64
N ARG A 26 -4.09 -13.02 6.59
CA ARG A 26 -3.59 -11.85 7.33
C ARG A 26 -2.94 -10.84 6.39
N THR A 27 -2.08 -11.29 5.46
CA THR A 27 -1.44 -10.42 4.48
C THR A 27 -2.45 -9.76 3.57
N ILE A 28 -3.45 -10.49 3.07
CA ILE A 28 -4.53 -9.91 2.25
C ILE A 28 -5.25 -8.81 3.03
N PHE A 29 -5.68 -9.09 4.25
CA PHE A 29 -6.42 -8.11 5.03
C PHE A 29 -5.58 -6.86 5.33
N PHE A 30 -4.36 -7.02 5.86
CA PHE A 30 -3.57 -5.86 6.28
C PHE A 30 -2.95 -5.11 5.10
N ALA A 31 -2.37 -5.81 4.12
CA ALA A 31 -1.63 -5.17 3.03
C ALA A 31 -2.53 -4.72 1.87
N ILE A 32 -3.63 -5.42 1.59
CA ILE A 32 -4.45 -5.13 0.39
C ILE A 32 -5.72 -4.35 0.75
N ILE A 33 -6.22 -4.45 1.98
CA ILE A 33 -7.44 -3.77 2.40
C ILE A 33 -7.12 -2.64 3.38
N PHE A 34 -6.58 -2.99 4.56
CA PHE A 34 -6.43 -2.03 5.67
C PHE A 34 -5.41 -0.93 5.36
N ALA A 35 -4.21 -1.30 4.88
CA ALA A 35 -3.17 -0.34 4.56
C ALA A 35 -3.61 0.66 3.47
N PRO A 36 -4.15 0.25 2.29
CA PRO A 36 -4.64 1.18 1.29
C PRO A 36 -5.70 2.16 1.81
N LEU A 37 -6.62 1.69 2.65
CA LEU A 37 -7.63 2.58 3.26
C LEU A 37 -6.99 3.67 4.11
N TRP A 38 -6.10 3.30 5.02
CA TRP A 38 -5.46 4.23 5.95
C TRP A 38 -4.41 5.12 5.30
N GLU A 39 -3.62 4.56 4.40
CA GLU A 39 -2.51 5.27 3.77
C GLU A 39 -3.02 6.28 2.74
N GLU A 40 -4.03 5.94 1.94
CA GLU A 40 -4.62 6.91 1.02
C GLU A 40 -5.36 8.03 1.76
N LEU A 41 -5.93 7.72 2.94
CA LEU A 41 -6.54 8.73 3.80
C LEU A 41 -5.47 9.71 4.33
N LEU A 42 -4.36 9.18 4.84
CA LEU A 42 -3.31 9.96 5.48
C LEU A 42 -2.42 10.74 4.49
N PHE A 43 -2.06 10.14 3.36
CA PHE A 43 -1.06 10.70 2.44
C PHE A 43 -1.64 11.38 1.21
N ARG A 44 -2.95 11.21 0.92
CA ARG A 44 -3.63 11.87 -0.20
C ARG A 44 -4.82 12.68 0.27
N PHE A 45 -5.82 12.04 0.85
CA PHE A 45 -7.06 12.73 1.20
C PHE A 45 -6.78 13.92 2.13
N PHE A 46 -6.17 13.72 3.30
CA PHE A 46 -5.93 14.84 4.22
C PHE A 46 -5.02 15.93 3.63
N PRO A 47 -3.82 15.64 3.09
CA PRO A 47 -2.95 16.70 2.56
C PRO A 47 -3.58 17.47 1.40
N LEU A 48 -4.30 16.78 0.50
CA LEU A 48 -4.88 17.40 -0.69
C LEU A 48 -6.20 18.13 -0.39
N GLU A 49 -6.99 17.68 0.59
CA GLU A 49 -8.15 18.45 1.07
C GLU A 49 -7.72 19.70 1.86
N ILE A 50 -6.65 19.61 2.66
CA ILE A 50 -6.06 20.79 3.30
C ILE A 50 -5.60 21.78 2.23
N TYR A 51 -4.90 21.32 1.19
CA TYR A 51 -4.54 22.15 0.04
C TYR A 51 -5.76 22.85 -0.59
N LYS A 52 -6.83 22.10 -0.87
CA LYS A 52 -8.07 22.65 -1.46
C LYS A 52 -8.68 23.74 -0.56
N SER A 53 -8.64 23.57 0.75
CA SER A 53 -9.14 24.56 1.72
C SER A 53 -8.32 25.86 1.73
N ILE A 54 -7.00 25.77 1.47
CA ILE A 54 -6.11 26.94 1.40
C ILE A 54 -6.24 27.65 0.05
N GLY A 55 -6.39 26.90 -1.05
CA GLY A 55 -6.61 27.44 -2.40
C GLY A 55 -5.38 28.04 -3.10
N ASP A 56 -4.19 28.06 -2.47
CA ASP A 56 -2.96 28.55 -3.10
C ASP A 56 -2.35 27.47 -4.00
N LYS A 57 -2.46 27.68 -5.32
CA LYS A 57 -1.93 26.77 -6.36
C LYS A 57 -0.42 26.50 -6.23
N ARG A 58 0.35 27.40 -5.63
CA ARG A 58 1.80 27.23 -5.42
C ARG A 58 2.11 26.08 -4.45
N LEU A 59 1.16 25.67 -3.61
CA LEU A 59 1.34 24.63 -2.61
C LEU A 59 1.07 23.22 -3.13
N LEU A 60 0.40 23.05 -4.28
CA LEU A 60 0.01 21.73 -4.78
C LEU A 60 1.22 20.80 -4.96
N LEU A 61 2.22 21.24 -5.73
CA LEU A 61 3.39 20.41 -6.01
C LEU A 61 4.21 20.13 -4.73
N PRO A 62 4.55 21.13 -3.89
CA PRO A 62 5.21 20.85 -2.61
C PRO A 62 4.47 19.83 -1.74
N ILE A 63 3.14 19.91 -1.64
CA ILE A 63 2.34 18.97 -0.83
C ILE A 63 2.37 17.57 -1.43
N VAL A 64 2.20 17.43 -2.75
CA VAL A 64 2.27 16.15 -3.46
C VAL A 64 3.64 15.50 -3.30
N PHE A 65 4.72 16.25 -3.48
CA PHE A 65 6.08 15.73 -3.31
C PHE A 65 6.37 15.38 -1.85
N ALA A 66 6.02 16.25 -0.90
CA ALA A 66 6.25 16.00 0.51
C ALA A 66 5.50 14.76 0.99
N SER A 67 4.20 14.63 0.67
CA SER A 67 3.42 13.47 1.09
C SER A 67 3.96 12.17 0.49
N SER A 68 4.40 12.21 -0.78
CA SER A 68 4.95 11.04 -1.47
C SER A 68 6.33 10.64 -0.96
N ILE A 69 7.20 11.62 -0.66
CA ILE A 69 8.52 11.36 -0.06
C ILE A 69 8.36 10.76 1.34
N ILE A 70 7.48 11.33 2.17
CA ILE A 70 7.22 10.81 3.52
C ILE A 70 6.63 9.41 3.45
N PHE A 71 5.65 9.19 2.57
CA PHE A 71 5.08 7.87 2.31
C PHE A 71 6.17 6.85 1.97
N GLY A 72 7.03 7.16 0.99
CA GLY A 72 8.12 6.26 0.61
C GLY A 72 9.14 6.02 1.72
N TRP A 73 9.52 7.05 2.47
CA TRP A 73 10.46 6.91 3.57
C TRP A 73 9.93 6.04 4.72
N LEU A 74 8.64 6.14 5.04
CA LEU A 74 7.99 5.32 6.08
C LEU A 74 7.90 3.83 5.70
N HIS A 75 8.12 3.48 4.43
CA HIS A 75 8.16 2.09 3.95
C HIS A 75 9.53 1.41 4.10
N GLY A 76 10.47 2.02 4.83
CA GLY A 76 11.76 1.40 5.16
C GLY A 76 12.98 2.21 4.71
N GLY A 77 12.88 3.54 4.72
CA GLY A 77 14.01 4.43 4.52
C GLY A 77 14.18 4.95 3.09
N VAL A 78 15.35 5.55 2.83
CA VAL A 78 15.61 6.39 1.64
C VAL A 78 15.41 5.65 0.31
N VAL A 79 15.80 4.37 0.24
CA VAL A 79 15.63 3.56 -0.98
C VAL A 79 14.16 3.43 -1.36
N ASN A 80 13.26 3.33 -0.39
CA ASN A 80 11.82 3.21 -0.63
C ASN A 80 11.20 4.51 -1.13
N ILE A 81 11.88 5.66 -1.05
CA ILE A 81 11.43 6.89 -1.70
C ILE A 81 11.36 6.71 -3.22
N LEU A 82 12.29 5.97 -3.82
CA LEU A 82 12.32 5.77 -5.27
C LEU A 82 11.29 4.77 -5.78
N ILE A 83 10.82 3.85 -4.92
CA ILE A 83 9.84 2.83 -5.29
C ILE A 83 8.45 3.28 -4.80
N GLN A 84 8.28 3.34 -3.49
CA GLN A 84 7.02 3.67 -2.85
C GLN A 84 6.72 5.17 -2.91
N GLY A 85 7.74 6.03 -2.88
CA GLY A 85 7.50 7.46 -3.09
C GLY A 85 7.06 7.77 -4.52
N VAL A 86 7.63 7.11 -5.54
CA VAL A 86 7.18 7.25 -6.94
C VAL A 86 5.77 6.70 -7.14
N SER A 87 5.45 5.51 -6.59
CA SER A 87 4.06 5.02 -6.60
C SER A 87 3.13 6.00 -5.88
N GLY A 88 3.60 6.63 -4.81
CA GLY A 88 2.88 7.68 -4.11
C GLY A 88 2.59 8.94 -4.93
N LEU A 89 3.49 9.33 -5.83
CA LEU A 89 3.24 10.39 -6.81
C LEU A 89 2.16 9.96 -7.80
N THR A 90 2.21 8.71 -8.27
CA THR A 90 1.18 8.15 -9.15
C THR A 90 -0.19 8.15 -8.48
N MET A 91 -0.29 7.74 -7.21
CA MET A 91 -1.55 7.78 -6.47
C MET A 91 -2.07 9.20 -6.26
N SER A 92 -1.17 10.16 -5.99
CA SER A 92 -1.53 11.58 -5.92
C SER A 92 -2.09 12.08 -7.26
N TRP A 93 -1.50 11.66 -8.38
CA TRP A 93 -2.01 11.96 -9.72
C TRP A 93 -3.38 11.31 -9.97
N VAL A 94 -3.60 10.06 -9.57
CA VAL A 94 -4.91 9.39 -9.65
C VAL A 94 -5.96 10.18 -8.87
N TYR A 95 -5.67 10.56 -7.63
CA TYR A 95 -6.58 11.32 -6.78
C TYR A 95 -6.97 12.66 -7.43
N ILE A 96 -6.00 13.40 -7.96
CA ILE A 96 -6.24 14.71 -8.60
C ILE A 96 -7.08 14.57 -9.87
N ASN A 97 -6.77 13.60 -10.75
CA ASN A 97 -7.48 13.43 -12.03
C ASN A 97 -8.88 12.82 -11.89
N HIS A 98 -9.19 12.21 -10.75
CA HIS A 98 -10.52 11.71 -10.43
C HIS A 98 -11.27 12.65 -9.47
N ASN A 99 -11.04 13.96 -9.59
CA ASN A 99 -11.72 15.02 -8.81
C ASN A 99 -11.64 14.85 -7.29
N GLY A 100 -10.53 14.31 -6.77
CA GLY A 100 -10.39 14.00 -5.35
C GLY A 100 -11.05 12.69 -4.92
N GLY A 101 -11.22 11.74 -5.85
CA GLY A 101 -11.81 10.44 -5.57
C GLY A 101 -10.94 9.59 -4.65
N TYR A 102 -11.24 9.59 -3.34
CA TYR A 102 -10.60 8.73 -2.35
C TYR A 102 -10.61 7.25 -2.76
N TRP A 103 -11.76 6.75 -3.22
CA TRP A 103 -11.90 5.36 -3.64
C TRP A 103 -11.06 4.99 -4.86
N ALA A 104 -10.82 5.92 -5.78
CA ALA A 104 -9.93 5.67 -6.91
C ALA A 104 -8.50 5.41 -6.42
N GLY A 105 -8.01 6.22 -5.48
CA GLY A 105 -6.70 6.01 -4.83
C GLY A 105 -6.64 4.67 -4.08
N VAL A 106 -7.64 4.37 -3.25
CA VAL A 106 -7.70 3.11 -2.48
C VAL A 106 -7.67 1.89 -3.39
N LEU A 107 -8.46 1.88 -4.48
CA LEU A 107 -8.51 0.76 -5.40
C LEU A 107 -7.20 0.61 -6.19
N SER A 108 -6.61 1.71 -6.66
CA SER A 108 -5.31 1.69 -7.33
C SER A 108 -4.20 1.18 -6.39
N HIS A 109 -4.22 1.59 -5.12
CA HIS A 109 -3.24 1.17 -4.13
C HIS A 109 -3.45 -0.30 -3.71
N ALA A 110 -4.68 -0.75 -3.49
CA ALA A 110 -4.98 -2.17 -3.27
C ALA A 110 -4.49 -3.04 -4.44
N PHE A 111 -4.67 -2.57 -5.68
CA PHE A 111 -4.14 -3.25 -6.86
C PHE A 111 -2.61 -3.28 -6.87
N TRP A 112 -1.94 -2.17 -6.58
CA TRP A 112 -0.48 -2.09 -6.44
C TRP A 112 0.04 -3.10 -5.41
N ASN A 113 -0.58 -3.16 -4.23
CA ASN A 113 -0.19 -4.09 -3.17
C ASN A 113 -0.46 -5.55 -3.56
N THR A 114 -1.54 -5.81 -4.31
CA THR A 114 -1.79 -7.14 -4.89
C THR A 114 -0.67 -7.56 -5.83
N MET A 115 -0.21 -6.67 -6.71
CA MET A 115 0.91 -6.93 -7.62
C MET A 115 2.22 -7.19 -6.86
N ILE A 116 2.49 -6.45 -5.78
CA ILE A 116 3.70 -6.68 -4.99
C ILE A 116 3.62 -8.01 -4.25
N VAL A 117 2.50 -8.29 -3.57
CA VAL A 117 2.35 -9.49 -2.72
C VAL A 117 2.35 -10.77 -3.55
N PHE A 118 1.68 -10.78 -4.71
CA PHE A 118 1.51 -11.99 -5.52
C PHE A 118 2.32 -12.01 -6.82
N GLY A 119 2.56 -10.85 -7.43
CA GLY A 119 3.26 -10.76 -8.72
C GLY A 119 4.77 -10.88 -8.60
N LEU A 120 5.40 -10.15 -7.67
CA LEU A 120 6.88 -10.14 -7.53
C LEU A 120 7.47 -11.51 -7.14
N PRO A 121 6.93 -12.25 -6.15
CA PRO A 121 7.44 -13.59 -5.83
C PRO A 121 7.31 -14.56 -7.01
N SER A 122 6.20 -14.47 -7.75
CA SER A 122 5.94 -15.34 -8.91
C SER A 122 6.93 -15.11 -10.05
N ILE A 123 7.31 -13.85 -10.30
CA ILE A 123 8.33 -13.50 -11.31
C ILE A 123 9.72 -13.96 -10.86
N ALA A 124 10.07 -13.78 -9.58
CA ALA A 124 11.37 -14.25 -9.06
C ALA A 124 11.53 -15.77 -9.16
N SER A 125 10.45 -16.54 -8.98
CA SER A 125 10.44 -18.00 -9.16
C SER A 125 10.46 -18.48 -10.62
N LEU A 126 10.24 -17.59 -11.59
CA LEU A 126 10.25 -17.90 -13.02
C LEU A 126 11.61 -17.61 -13.69
N VAL A 127 12.46 -16.82 -13.04
CA VAL A 127 13.73 -16.31 -13.60
C VAL A 127 14.96 -16.88 -12.86
N LEU A 128 14.74 -17.67 -11.80
CA LEU A 128 15.75 -18.42 -11.03
C LEU A 128 15.52 -19.92 -11.15
#